data_AF-A0A1M7DNB9-F1
#
_entry.id   AF-A0A1M7DNB9-F1
#
_cell.length_a   1.000
_cell.length_b   1.000
_cell.length_c   1.000
_cell.angle_alpha   90.00
_cell.angle_beta   90.00
_cell.angle_gamma   90.00
#
_symmetry.space_group_name_H-M   'P 1'
#
loop_
_entity.id
_entity.type
_entity.pdbx_description
1 polymer ?
#
loop_
_entity_poly.entity_id
_entity_poly.type
_entity_poly.pdbx_seq_one_letter_code
_entity_poly.pdbx_strand_id
1 'polypeptide(L)'
;MKRLLPLLLLPLLPGAVPARAQAALPESARLLTLRINGQPVAADTSSSRFFLGADRALRLNIVRADDPDGEGLTIIIDRFPIQAGTYGFQEILSGRNRDASYRFGTVSAYSKSCGQNTGNVTITGVNASRHWLMGTYSCQVCEAGRGGKRLTLEGTFRYPVEKE
;
A
#
# COMPACT_ATOMS: atom_id res chain seq x y z
N MET A 1 -14.13 -77.85 -19.71
CA MET A 1 -13.04 -76.90 -20.02
C MET A 1 -13.59 -75.48 -20.00
N LYS A 2 -12.87 -74.62 -19.28
CA LYS A 2 -12.94 -73.18 -18.96
C LYS A 2 -14.03 -72.29 -19.63
N ARG A 3 -14.80 -71.64 -18.75
CA ARG A 3 -15.79 -70.57 -19.00
C ARG A 3 -15.09 -69.23 -19.27
N LEU A 4 -15.61 -68.46 -20.23
CA LEU A 4 -15.33 -67.03 -20.41
C LEU A 4 -16.09 -66.21 -19.35
N LEU A 5 -15.43 -65.21 -18.76
CA LEU A 5 -16.08 -64.10 -18.03
C LEU A 5 -15.39 -62.77 -18.43
N PRO A 6 -16.15 -61.67 -18.59
CA PRO A 6 -15.64 -60.42 -19.15
C PRO A 6 -15.03 -59.52 -18.06
N LEU A 7 -13.94 -58.82 -18.40
CA LEU A 7 -13.37 -57.75 -17.57
C LEU A 7 -14.31 -56.52 -17.58
N LEU A 8 -14.78 -56.14 -16.40
CA LEU A 8 -15.44 -54.86 -16.12
C LEU A 8 -14.40 -53.72 -16.13
N LEU A 9 -14.61 -52.74 -17.01
CA LEU A 9 -13.97 -51.42 -16.92
C LEU A 9 -14.60 -50.61 -15.78
N LEU A 10 -13.79 -50.15 -14.83
CA LEU A 10 -14.14 -49.08 -13.89
C LEU A 10 -13.60 -47.74 -14.39
N PRO A 11 -14.39 -46.66 -14.44
CA PRO A 11 -13.89 -45.32 -14.72
C PRO A 11 -13.30 -44.72 -13.44
N LEU A 12 -12.05 -44.28 -13.51
CA LEU A 12 -11.40 -43.46 -12.49
C LEU A 12 -11.99 -42.04 -12.55
N LEU A 13 -12.78 -41.68 -11.54
CA LEU A 13 -13.21 -40.29 -11.30
C LEU A 13 -12.00 -39.45 -10.82
N PRO A 14 -11.73 -38.27 -11.40
CA PRO A 14 -10.79 -37.33 -10.83
C PRO A 14 -11.41 -36.69 -9.59
N GLY A 15 -10.78 -36.92 -8.43
CA GLY A 15 -11.12 -36.25 -7.19
C GLY A 15 -10.89 -34.75 -7.29
N ALA A 16 -11.96 -33.96 -7.12
CA ALA A 16 -11.88 -32.52 -6.95
C ALA A 16 -11.20 -32.21 -5.61
N VAL A 17 -10.01 -31.62 -5.65
CA VAL A 17 -9.36 -31.03 -4.48
C VAL A 17 -10.20 -29.83 -4.05
N PRO A 18 -10.68 -29.74 -2.80
CA PRO A 18 -11.45 -28.59 -2.38
C PRO A 18 -10.53 -27.37 -2.37
N ALA A 19 -10.90 -26.35 -3.13
CA ALA A 19 -10.27 -25.04 -3.07
C ALA A 19 -10.36 -24.54 -1.63
N ARG A 20 -9.21 -24.38 -0.97
CA ARG A 20 -9.11 -23.85 0.38
C ARG A 20 -9.67 -22.43 0.33
N ALA A 21 -10.91 -22.24 0.77
CA ALA A 21 -11.53 -20.93 0.88
C ALA A 21 -10.63 -20.08 1.78
N GLN A 22 -9.94 -19.10 1.19
CA GLN A 22 -9.23 -18.09 1.96
C GLN A 22 -10.29 -17.35 2.78
N ALA A 23 -10.24 -17.51 4.10
CA ALA A 23 -11.10 -16.76 5.00
C ALA A 23 -10.90 -15.28 4.71
N ALA A 24 -11.98 -14.60 4.30
CA ALA A 24 -11.94 -13.17 4.05
C ALA A 24 -11.52 -12.47 5.35
N LEU A 25 -10.45 -11.66 5.28
CA LEU A 25 -10.03 -10.85 6.43
C LEU A 25 -11.22 -9.98 6.88
N PRO A 26 -11.45 -9.86 8.20
CA PRO A 26 -12.55 -9.06 8.72
C PRO A 26 -12.45 -7.64 8.18
N GLU A 27 -13.61 -7.00 7.99
CA GLU A 27 -13.67 -5.71 7.31
C GLU A 27 -12.92 -4.59 8.08
N SER A 28 -12.67 -4.81 9.38
CA SER A 28 -11.90 -3.97 10.30
C SER A 28 -10.43 -4.35 10.44
N ALA A 29 -9.92 -5.31 9.68
CA ALA A 29 -8.51 -5.68 9.74
C ALA A 29 -7.67 -4.54 9.14
N ARG A 30 -6.75 -3.99 9.93
CA ARG A 30 -5.72 -3.07 9.42
C ARG A 30 -4.78 -3.88 8.55
N LEU A 31 -4.66 -3.50 7.30
CA LEU A 31 -3.68 -4.03 6.37
C LEU A 31 -2.81 -2.89 5.90
N LEU A 32 -1.51 -3.03 6.06
CA LEU A 32 -0.52 -2.08 5.60
C LEU A 32 0.72 -2.86 5.20
N THR A 33 1.16 -2.64 3.96
CA THR A 33 2.35 -3.30 3.41
C THR A 33 3.28 -2.24 2.90
N LEU A 34 4.58 -2.43 3.08
CA LEU A 34 5.61 -1.55 2.58
C LEU A 34 6.66 -2.38 1.82
N ARG A 35 7.05 -1.89 0.65
CA ARG A 35 8.23 -2.35 -0.08
C ARG A 35 9.14 -1.17 -0.37
N ILE A 36 10.44 -1.38 -0.23
CA ILE A 36 11.48 -0.41 -0.58
C ILE A 36 12.37 -1.05 -1.64
N ASN A 37 12.41 -0.47 -2.83
CA ASN A 37 13.10 -1.01 -4.00
C ASN A 37 12.66 -2.47 -4.29
N GLY A 38 11.36 -2.73 -4.19
CA GLY A 38 10.76 -4.06 -4.38
C GLY A 38 10.96 -5.03 -3.20
N GLN A 39 11.79 -4.70 -2.21
CA GLN A 39 12.03 -5.57 -1.04
C GLN A 39 10.96 -5.34 0.04
N PRO A 40 10.32 -6.39 0.56
CA PRO A 40 9.33 -6.25 1.62
C PRO A 40 9.98 -5.73 2.91
N VAL A 41 9.34 -4.73 3.51
CA VAL A 41 9.68 -4.17 4.82
C VAL A 41 8.43 -4.27 5.69
N ALA A 42 8.56 -4.83 6.89
CA ALA A 42 7.45 -4.93 7.82
C ALA A 42 6.99 -3.52 8.24
N ALA A 43 5.71 -3.21 8.05
CA ALA A 43 5.11 -1.96 8.50
C ALA A 43 4.45 -2.16 9.87
N ASP A 44 4.59 -1.17 10.74
CA ASP A 44 3.92 -1.15 12.04
C ASP A 44 2.49 -0.61 11.89
N THR A 45 1.48 -1.49 11.95
CA THR A 45 0.05 -1.11 11.88
C THR A 45 -0.52 -0.49 13.16
N SER A 46 0.28 -0.40 14.22
CA SER A 46 -0.08 0.17 15.51
C SER A 46 0.49 1.58 15.67
N SER A 47 1.65 1.88 15.06
CA SER A 47 2.28 3.21 15.04
C SER A 47 1.97 4.02 13.76
N SER A 48 1.67 3.37 12.64
CA SER A 48 1.26 4.06 11.40
C SER A 48 -0.08 4.78 11.56
N ARG A 49 -0.24 5.95 10.92
CA ARG A 49 -1.44 6.80 11.05
C ARG A 49 -1.79 7.44 9.73
N PHE A 50 -3.07 7.41 9.36
CA PHE A 50 -3.57 8.15 8.20
C PHE A 50 -4.47 9.27 8.72
N PHE A 51 -4.19 10.50 8.34
CA PHE A 51 -4.92 11.68 8.79
C PHE A 51 -5.60 12.38 7.63
N LEU A 52 -6.82 12.86 7.85
CA LEU A 52 -7.51 13.77 6.95
C LEU A 52 -7.71 15.11 7.67
N GLY A 53 -6.93 16.11 7.25
CA GLY A 53 -7.02 17.48 7.75
C GLY A 53 -8.33 18.17 7.37
N ALA A 54 -8.68 19.22 8.11
CA ALA A 54 -9.88 20.03 7.83
C ALA A 54 -9.85 20.70 6.44
N ASP A 55 -8.65 20.98 5.94
CA ASP A 55 -8.36 21.49 4.60
C ASP A 55 -8.41 20.40 3.50
N ARG A 56 -8.76 19.17 3.89
CA ARG A 56 -8.75 17.95 3.07
C ARG A 56 -7.34 17.54 2.63
N ALA A 57 -6.29 17.87 3.37
CA ALA A 57 -5.00 17.21 3.20
C ALA A 57 -5.08 15.77 3.73
N LEU A 58 -4.85 14.78 2.87
CA LEU A 58 -4.70 13.39 3.29
C LEU A 58 -3.21 13.11 3.54
N ARG A 59 -2.86 12.75 4.76
CA ARG A 59 -1.51 12.35 5.16
C ARG A 59 -1.47 10.86 5.46
N LEU A 60 -0.55 10.12 4.85
CA LEU A 60 -0.29 8.71 5.14
C LEU A 60 1.08 8.62 5.81
N ASN A 61 1.12 8.29 7.10
CA ASN A 61 2.35 8.03 7.84
C ASN A 61 2.47 6.52 8.03
N ILE A 62 3.50 5.93 7.42
CA ILE A 62 3.76 4.49 7.38
C ILE A 62 5.09 4.25 8.06
N VAL A 63 5.01 3.73 9.27
CA VAL A 63 6.16 3.45 10.14
C VAL A 63 6.62 2.01 9.92
N ARG A 64 7.91 1.76 10.05
CA ARG A 64 8.47 0.42 9.97
C ARG A 64 8.36 -0.29 11.32
N ALA A 65 8.14 -1.59 11.31
CA ALA A 65 8.03 -2.38 12.54
C ALA A 65 9.37 -2.51 13.30
N ASP A 66 10.50 -2.29 12.64
CA ASP A 66 11.83 -2.30 13.25
C ASP A 66 12.25 -0.94 13.83
N ASP A 67 11.44 0.11 13.64
CA ASP A 67 11.65 1.45 14.18
C ASP A 67 10.28 2.13 14.43
N PRO A 68 9.51 1.65 15.43
CA PRO A 68 8.13 2.07 15.67
C PRO A 68 7.98 3.53 16.14
N ASP A 69 9.07 4.13 16.62
CA ASP A 69 9.16 5.53 17.03
C ASP A 69 9.72 6.43 15.91
N GLY A 70 10.11 5.85 14.79
CA GLY A 70 10.65 6.54 13.63
C GLY A 70 9.59 7.23 12.77
N GLU A 71 10.05 8.11 11.88
CA GLU A 71 9.17 8.84 10.96
C GLU A 71 8.70 7.99 9.76
N GLY A 72 9.52 7.05 9.30
CA GLY A 72 9.18 6.13 8.21
C GLY A 72 8.89 6.85 6.89
N LEU A 73 7.87 6.39 6.17
CA LEU A 73 7.36 7.01 4.95
C LEU A 73 6.19 7.94 5.29
N THR A 74 6.26 9.19 4.84
CA THR A 74 5.13 10.13 4.86
C THR A 74 4.74 10.49 3.43
N ILE A 75 3.44 10.43 3.13
CA ILE A 75 2.86 10.90 1.86
C ILE A 75 1.79 11.94 2.17
N ILE A 76 1.80 13.06 1.46
CA ILE A 76 0.78 14.12 1.58
C ILE A 76 0.07 14.30 0.24
N ILE A 77 -1.26 14.31 0.28
CA ILE A 77 -2.13 14.62 -0.86
C ILE A 77 -3.02 15.81 -0.50
N ASP A 78 -2.71 16.97 -1.03
CA ASP A 78 -3.57 18.15 -0.85
C ASP A 78 -4.93 18.00 -1.55
N ARG A 79 -5.96 18.59 -0.92
CA ARG A 79 -7.34 18.70 -1.44
C ARG A 79 -7.92 17.35 -1.87
N PHE A 80 -7.75 16.33 -1.04
CA PHE A 80 -8.28 14.99 -1.26
C PHE A 80 -9.82 15.01 -1.30
N PRO A 81 -10.45 14.61 -2.43
CA PRO A 81 -11.91 14.70 -2.59
C PRO A 81 -12.71 13.59 -1.89
N ILE A 82 -12.07 12.73 -1.08
CA ILE A 82 -12.71 11.60 -0.36
C ILE A 82 -13.53 10.71 -1.31
N GLN A 83 -12.90 10.28 -2.39
CA GLN A 83 -13.50 9.37 -3.37
C GLN A 83 -12.44 8.40 -3.91
N ALA A 84 -12.88 7.36 -4.60
CA ALA A 84 -11.98 6.49 -5.33
C ALA A 84 -11.33 7.23 -6.50
N GLY A 85 -10.09 6.85 -6.84
CA GLY A 85 -9.34 7.48 -7.94
C GLY A 85 -7.83 7.37 -7.74
N THR A 86 -7.09 7.76 -8.77
CA THR A 86 -5.62 7.84 -8.74
C THR A 86 -5.17 9.29 -8.61
N TYR A 87 -4.34 9.54 -7.60
CA TYR A 87 -3.83 10.86 -7.23
C TYR A 87 -2.32 10.88 -7.45
N GLY A 88 -1.89 11.31 -8.64
CA GLY A 88 -0.47 11.38 -9.02
C GLY A 88 0.26 12.55 -8.38
N PHE A 89 1.52 12.36 -7.99
CA PHE A 89 2.40 13.44 -7.57
C PHE A 89 2.84 14.15 -8.85
N GLN A 90 2.38 15.38 -9.06
CA GLN A 90 2.71 16.11 -10.27
C GLN A 90 3.02 17.54 -9.88
N GLU A 91 4.31 17.85 -9.90
CA GLU A 91 4.82 19.20 -9.68
C GLU A 91 5.07 19.85 -11.04
N ILE A 92 4.00 20.26 -11.74
CA ILE A 92 4.13 21.27 -12.78
C ILE A 92 2.84 22.11 -12.73
N LEU A 93 2.93 23.32 -12.15
CA LEU A 93 1.98 24.44 -12.28
C LEU A 93 0.58 24.33 -11.62
N SER A 94 0.21 23.24 -10.95
CA SER A 94 -1.16 23.10 -10.40
C SER A 94 -1.42 23.77 -9.05
N GLY A 95 -0.41 24.32 -8.37
CA GLY A 95 -0.54 24.85 -7.01
C GLY A 95 -1.03 23.81 -5.98
N ARG A 96 -0.76 22.52 -6.23
CA ARG A 96 -1.12 21.40 -5.36
C ARG A 96 0.17 20.81 -4.81
N ASN A 97 0.33 20.76 -3.48
CA ASN A 97 1.46 20.10 -2.87
C ASN A 97 1.11 18.61 -2.76
N ARG A 98 1.87 17.78 -3.48
CA ARG A 98 1.83 16.33 -3.33
C ARG A 98 3.27 15.90 -3.15
N ASP A 99 3.60 15.46 -1.95
CA ASP A 99 4.98 15.24 -1.54
C ASP A 99 5.08 13.90 -0.83
N ALA A 100 6.26 13.30 -0.90
CA ALA A 100 6.62 12.13 -0.11
C ALA A 100 8.01 12.29 0.47
N SER A 101 8.16 11.91 1.73
CA SER A 101 9.44 11.84 2.42
C SER A 101 9.63 10.47 3.04
N TYR A 102 10.88 10.06 3.15
CA TYR A 102 11.27 8.85 3.85
C TYR A 102 12.47 9.10 4.75
N ARG A 103 12.35 8.70 6.02
CA ARG A 103 13.40 8.84 7.03
C ARG A 103 13.53 7.54 7.82
N PHE A 104 14.75 7.02 7.88
CA PHE A 104 15.09 5.82 8.64
C PHE A 104 16.61 5.76 8.88
N GLY A 105 17.02 5.70 10.15
CA GLY A 105 18.44 5.79 10.52
C GLY A 105 19.09 7.06 9.95
N THR A 106 20.18 6.90 9.18
CA THR A 106 20.88 8.03 8.54
C THR A 106 20.28 8.45 7.19
N VAL A 107 19.29 7.71 6.69
CA VAL A 107 18.68 8.00 5.38
C VAL A 107 17.60 9.06 5.55
N SER A 108 17.70 10.12 4.75
CA SER A 108 16.67 11.16 4.62
C SER A 108 16.46 11.47 3.14
N ALA A 109 15.29 11.15 2.62
CA ALA A 109 14.98 11.26 1.20
C ALA A 109 13.63 11.94 0.97
N TYR A 110 13.55 12.70 -0.11
CA TYR A 110 12.38 13.52 -0.45
C TYR A 110 12.05 13.35 -1.94
N SER A 111 10.77 13.36 -2.31
CA SER A 111 10.36 13.20 -3.71
C SER A 111 10.77 14.40 -4.57
N LYS A 112 10.74 15.61 -3.99
CA LYS A 112 11.26 16.85 -4.59
C LYS A 112 12.75 16.79 -4.94
N SER A 113 13.52 15.95 -4.24
CA SER A 113 14.95 15.78 -4.52
C SER A 113 15.24 14.91 -5.76
N CYS A 114 14.24 14.22 -6.33
CA CYS A 114 14.44 13.36 -7.50
C CYS A 114 14.50 14.08 -8.86
N GLY A 115 14.37 15.41 -8.89
CA GLY A 115 14.31 16.22 -10.13
C GLY A 115 12.99 16.08 -10.90
N GLN A 116 12.31 14.94 -10.75
CA GLN A 116 10.90 14.75 -11.09
C GLN A 116 10.21 14.08 -9.89
N ASN A 117 9.17 14.72 -9.37
CA ASN A 117 8.34 14.15 -8.33
C ASN A 117 7.40 13.12 -8.97
N THR A 118 7.77 11.84 -8.90
CA THR A 118 6.97 10.74 -9.48
C THR A 118 6.37 9.90 -8.37
N GLY A 119 5.06 9.74 -8.41
CA GLY A 119 4.34 8.88 -7.49
C GLY A 119 2.84 8.95 -7.72
N ASN A 120 2.12 8.06 -7.07
CA ASN A 120 0.68 8.04 -7.02
C ASN A 120 0.19 7.39 -5.72
N VAL A 121 -1.01 7.79 -5.33
CA VAL A 121 -1.85 7.02 -4.42
C VAL A 121 -3.13 6.69 -5.17
N THR A 122 -3.47 5.42 -5.25
CA THR A 122 -4.72 4.94 -5.86
C THR A 122 -5.65 4.49 -4.76
N ILE A 123 -6.76 5.20 -4.59
CA ILE A 123 -7.84 4.83 -3.70
C ILE A 123 -8.81 3.95 -4.47
N THR A 124 -8.98 2.70 -4.04
CA THR A 124 -9.90 1.73 -4.62
C THR A 124 -11.20 1.60 -3.81
N GLY A 125 -11.20 2.03 -2.55
CA GLY A 125 -12.38 2.00 -1.70
C GLY A 125 -12.36 3.09 -0.64
N VAL A 126 -13.54 3.69 -0.40
CA VAL A 126 -13.79 4.66 0.65
C VAL A 126 -14.98 4.16 1.47
N ASN A 127 -14.77 3.91 2.76
CA ASN A 127 -15.86 3.61 3.68
C ASN A 127 -16.02 4.82 4.62
N ALA A 128 -16.92 5.72 4.25
CA ALA A 128 -17.14 6.98 4.97
C ALA A 128 -17.74 6.76 6.38
N SER A 129 -18.58 5.73 6.57
CA SER A 129 -19.22 5.46 7.86
C SER A 129 -18.26 4.91 8.89
N ARG A 130 -17.23 4.17 8.46
CA ARG A 130 -16.20 3.62 9.34
C ARG A 130 -14.94 4.49 9.40
N HIS A 131 -14.82 5.48 8.52
CA HIS A 131 -13.60 6.25 8.28
C HIS A 131 -12.43 5.38 7.81
N TRP A 132 -12.61 4.60 6.74
CA TRP A 132 -11.55 3.75 6.17
C TRP A 132 -11.26 4.10 4.72
N LEU A 133 -9.99 3.94 4.34
CA LEU A 133 -9.54 3.95 2.96
C LEU A 133 -8.89 2.62 2.60
N MET A 134 -9.05 2.25 1.33
CA MET A 134 -8.43 1.09 0.72
C MET A 134 -7.73 1.54 -0.56
N GLY A 135 -6.54 1.01 -0.82
CA GLY A 135 -5.78 1.45 -1.97
C GLY A 135 -4.35 0.95 -2.03
N THR A 136 -3.60 1.59 -2.92
CA THR A 136 -2.18 1.39 -3.13
C THR A 136 -1.45 2.72 -3.16
N TYR A 137 -0.16 2.71 -2.88
CA TYR A 137 0.72 3.86 -3.10
C TYR A 137 1.99 3.39 -3.78
N SER A 138 2.59 4.28 -4.57
CA SER A 138 3.90 4.10 -5.18
C SER A 138 4.54 5.46 -5.34
N CYS A 139 5.77 5.65 -4.88
CA CYS A 139 6.47 6.92 -5.00
C CYS A 139 7.97 6.73 -5.10
N GLN A 140 8.64 7.72 -5.67
CA GLN A 140 10.09 7.81 -5.67
C GLN A 140 10.55 8.97 -4.78
N VAL A 141 11.53 8.69 -3.93
CA VAL A 141 12.23 9.69 -3.11
C VAL A 141 13.73 9.55 -3.31
N CYS A 142 14.44 10.66 -3.21
CA CYS A 142 15.88 10.70 -3.42
C CYS A 142 16.54 11.37 -2.21
N GLU A 143 17.67 10.82 -1.76
CA GLU A 143 18.45 11.45 -0.71
C GLU A 143 18.92 12.85 -1.14
N ALA A 144 18.96 13.79 -0.20
CA ALA A 144 19.38 15.15 -0.48
C ALA A 144 20.87 15.20 -0.88
N GLY A 145 21.18 15.68 -2.09
CA GLY A 145 22.54 15.79 -2.62
C GLY A 145 22.66 15.38 -4.09
N ARG A 146 23.72 15.81 -4.80
CA ARG A 146 23.95 15.40 -6.20
C ARG A 146 24.27 13.90 -6.25
N GLY A 147 23.39 13.11 -6.86
CA GLY A 147 23.56 11.66 -7.00
C GLY A 147 23.06 10.84 -5.81
N GLY A 148 22.25 11.43 -4.93
CA GLY A 148 21.67 10.75 -3.78
C GLY A 148 20.92 9.47 -4.16
N LYS A 149 20.95 8.47 -3.26
CA LYS A 149 20.28 7.19 -3.46
C LYS A 149 18.80 7.41 -3.76
N ARG A 150 18.33 6.79 -4.85
CA ARG A 150 16.91 6.74 -5.20
C ARG A 150 16.25 5.54 -4.52
N LEU A 151 15.12 5.79 -3.89
CA LEU A 151 14.27 4.78 -3.29
C LEU A 151 12.91 4.81 -3.99
N THR A 152 12.42 3.63 -4.35
CA THR A 152 11.03 3.40 -4.75
C THR A 152 10.30 2.80 -3.57
N LEU A 153 9.28 3.49 -3.06
CA LEU A 153 8.45 3.01 -1.96
C LEU A 153 7.05 2.74 -2.48
N GLU A 154 6.56 1.53 -2.22
CA GLU A 154 5.27 1.09 -2.71
C GLU A 154 4.57 0.19 -1.69
N GLY A 155 3.26 0.08 -1.80
CA GLY A 155 2.49 -0.71 -0.87
C GLY A 155 1.00 -0.69 -1.14
N THR A 156 0.31 -1.51 -0.35
CA THR A 156 -1.15 -1.61 -0.30
C THR A 156 -1.63 -1.33 1.10
N PHE A 157 -2.81 -0.75 1.21
CA PHE A 157 -3.43 -0.45 2.50
C PHE A 157 -4.93 -0.70 2.50
N ARG A 158 -5.40 -1.06 3.68
CA ARG A 158 -6.77 -0.99 4.14
C ARG A 158 -6.64 -0.46 5.57
N TYR A 159 -6.91 0.82 5.77
CA TYR A 159 -6.51 1.50 6.99
C TYR A 159 -7.55 2.53 7.44
N PRO A 160 -7.77 2.68 8.77
CA PRO A 160 -8.61 3.75 9.28
C PRO A 160 -7.95 5.11 9.02
N VAL A 161 -8.78 6.13 8.86
CA VAL A 161 -8.38 7.53 8.70
C VAL A 161 -8.91 8.31 9.89
N GLU A 162 -8.00 9.01 10.54
CA GLU A 162 -8.25 9.86 11.70
C GLU A 162 -8.44 11.31 11.25
N LYS A 163 -9.17 12.10 12.03
CA LYS A 163 -9.18 13.55 11.85
C LYS A 163 -7.92 14.12 12.51
N GLU A 164 -7.25 15.03 11.83
CA GLU A 164 -6.16 15.84 12.44
C GLU A 164 -6.73 16.87 13.41
#